data_AF-A0A0Q8WZQ0-F1
#
_entry.id   AF-A0A0Q8WZQ0-F1
#
_cell.length_a   1.000
_cell.length_b   1.000
_cell.length_c   1.000
_cell.angle_alpha   90.00
_cell.angle_beta   90.00
_cell.angle_gamma   90.00
#
_symmetry.space_group_name_H-M   'P 1'
#
loop_
_entity.id
_entity.type
_entity.pdbx_description
1 polymer ?
#
loop_
_entity_poly.entity_id
_entity_poly.type
_entity_poly.pdbx_seq_one_letter_code
_entity_poly.pdbx_strand_id
1 'polypeptide(L)'
;MNASITVRDHYVVAADRLAELRTLVAGYADGAAARGLVLTEQVAAPPLALADQPVTLDVRWTLADVGAFWTARAQSHDPAVGAFWAAVDAIVTARERTYGMAPETVPPSPEDLGAHAATPAVWRETAQLYLPPGAGEPEVAALLADLARAADLPGVEQSVASPNFVPAYGAGHVTWDLVYPDRATAAVARKSTLWTDDLLPALERHCASRSALGLDTVGAGAREPDLAGGVKRTALFRLLPGVDAAAAEAFARDTLAMPAHIGAIRNWRLSRAVPLDWDATAGEPWTFVWEQEYADLDGLVVDYMVHPHHWAHVDRWFDVESGAQAVDPALCHAFAALERAFITR
;
A
#
# COMPACT_ATOMS: atom_id res chain seq x y z
N MET A 1 -5.57 -26.86 2.51
CA MET A 1 -6.15 -26.77 3.87
C MET A 1 -5.92 -25.35 4.34
N ASN A 2 -6.98 -24.61 4.60
CA ASN A 2 -6.85 -23.24 5.08
C ASN A 2 -6.35 -23.29 6.52
N ALA A 3 -5.17 -22.71 6.76
CA ALA A 3 -4.51 -22.74 8.05
C ALA A 3 -5.06 -21.65 8.96
N SER A 4 -5.39 -21.99 10.21
CA SER A 4 -5.84 -21.02 11.20
C SER A 4 -4.74 -20.01 11.51
N ILE A 5 -5.16 -18.76 11.70
CA ILE A 5 -4.29 -17.64 12.06
C ILE A 5 -4.49 -17.35 13.54
N THR A 6 -3.39 -17.28 14.27
CA THR A 6 -3.36 -16.75 15.63
C THR A 6 -3.11 -15.25 15.56
N VAL A 7 -3.94 -14.45 16.24
CA VAL A 7 -3.72 -13.02 16.43
C VAL A 7 -3.30 -12.82 17.89
N ARG A 8 -2.20 -12.14 18.14
CA ARG A 8 -1.72 -11.81 19.49
C ARG A 8 -1.67 -10.31 19.65
N ASP A 9 -2.47 -9.80 20.59
CA ASP A 9 -2.34 -8.44 21.08
C ASP A 9 -1.50 -8.43 22.35
N HIS A 10 -0.45 -7.66 22.35
CA HIS A 10 0.43 -7.44 23.49
C HIS A 10 0.30 -6.00 23.95
N TYR A 11 -0.01 -5.79 25.23
CA TYR A 11 -0.17 -4.47 25.83
C TYR A 11 0.82 -4.28 26.98
N VAL A 12 1.41 -3.10 27.10
CA VAL A 12 2.18 -2.66 28.28
C VAL A 12 1.40 -1.55 28.96
N VAL A 13 1.07 -1.73 30.25
CA VAL A 13 0.13 -0.85 30.96
C VAL A 13 0.55 -0.66 32.42
N ALA A 14 0.24 0.51 33.00
CA ALA A 14 0.42 0.71 34.43
C ALA A 14 -0.46 -0.27 35.23
N ALA A 15 0.08 -0.80 36.34
CA ALA A 15 -0.56 -1.88 37.08
C ALA A 15 -1.96 -1.53 37.62
N ASP A 16 -2.18 -0.27 38.00
CA ASP A 16 -3.46 0.26 38.47
C ASP A 16 -4.51 0.43 37.34
N ARG A 17 -4.09 0.44 36.08
CA ARG A 17 -4.96 0.53 34.90
C ARG A 17 -5.28 -0.83 34.26
N LEU A 18 -4.71 -1.93 34.76
CA LEU A 18 -4.96 -3.27 34.20
C LEU A 18 -6.44 -3.67 34.21
N ALA A 19 -7.17 -3.34 35.27
CA ALA A 19 -8.61 -3.65 35.38
C ALA A 19 -9.45 -2.90 34.33
N GLU A 20 -9.07 -1.66 34.04
CA GLU A 20 -9.69 -0.85 32.99
C GLU A 20 -9.39 -1.43 31.61
N LEU A 21 -8.14 -1.77 31.32
CA LEU A 21 -7.75 -2.42 30.05
C LEU A 21 -8.52 -3.73 29.83
N ARG A 22 -8.66 -4.57 30.85
CA ARG A 22 -9.44 -5.81 30.76
C ARG A 22 -10.92 -5.57 30.46
N THR A 23 -11.47 -4.47 30.97
CA THR A 23 -12.86 -4.06 30.68
C THR A 23 -12.99 -3.62 29.21
N LEU A 24 -12.02 -2.85 28.70
CA LEU A 24 -11.96 -2.47 27.28
C LEU A 24 -11.88 -3.71 26.38
N VAL A 25 -10.95 -4.63 26.65
CA VAL A 25 -10.78 -5.88 25.87
C VAL A 25 -12.05 -6.72 25.87
N ALA A 26 -12.74 -6.83 27.02
CA ALA A 26 -14.00 -7.55 27.09
C ALA A 26 -15.10 -6.88 26.24
N GLY A 27 -15.18 -5.55 26.25
CA GLY A 27 -16.13 -4.81 25.41
C GLY A 27 -15.84 -4.91 23.90
N TYR A 28 -14.57 -5.06 23.52
CA TYR A 28 -14.17 -5.29 22.13
C TYR A 28 -14.47 -6.71 21.65
N ALA A 29 -14.53 -7.70 22.55
CA ALA A 29 -14.71 -9.10 22.19
C ALA A 29 -15.97 -9.38 21.36
N ASP A 30 -17.08 -8.68 21.64
CA ASP A 30 -18.33 -8.85 20.89
C ASP A 30 -18.18 -8.38 19.42
N GLY A 31 -17.58 -7.20 19.22
CA GLY A 31 -17.28 -6.69 17.88
C GLY A 31 -16.21 -7.51 17.15
N ALA A 32 -15.23 -8.04 17.88
CA ALA A 32 -14.22 -8.94 17.34
C ALA A 32 -14.86 -10.26 16.86
N ALA A 33 -15.77 -10.83 17.66
CA ALA A 33 -16.51 -12.05 17.31
C ALA A 33 -17.40 -11.86 16.08
N ALA A 34 -18.08 -10.71 15.96
CA ALA A 34 -18.85 -10.37 14.75
C ALA A 34 -18.00 -10.30 13.47
N ARG A 35 -16.70 -10.02 13.62
CA ARG A 35 -15.70 -10.01 12.54
C ARG A 35 -14.97 -11.35 12.37
N GLY A 36 -15.34 -12.37 13.15
CA GLY A 36 -14.80 -13.73 13.05
C GLY A 36 -13.60 -14.03 13.95
N LEU A 37 -13.17 -13.10 14.81
CA LEU A 37 -12.12 -13.36 15.79
C LEU A 37 -12.69 -14.11 17.00
N VAL A 38 -12.04 -15.20 17.39
CA VAL A 38 -12.41 -15.96 18.60
C VAL A 38 -11.36 -15.76 19.67
N LEU A 39 -11.75 -15.16 20.80
CA LEU A 39 -10.88 -15.03 21.98
C LEU A 39 -10.55 -16.41 22.55
N THR A 40 -9.27 -16.68 22.75
CA THR A 40 -8.77 -18.00 23.22
C THR A 40 -8.00 -17.91 24.53
N GLU A 41 -7.33 -16.79 24.79
CA GLU A 41 -6.48 -16.64 25.98
C GLU A 41 -6.34 -15.17 26.38
N GLN A 42 -6.23 -14.93 27.69
CA GLN A 42 -5.73 -13.68 28.26
C GLN A 42 -4.74 -14.00 29.38
N VAL A 43 -3.53 -13.47 29.30
CA VAL A 43 -2.46 -13.69 30.29
C VAL A 43 -1.90 -12.34 30.72
N ALA A 44 -1.86 -12.08 32.03
CA ALA A 44 -1.15 -10.91 32.57
C ALA A 44 0.20 -11.34 33.14
N ALA A 45 1.25 -10.56 32.89
CA ALA A 45 2.59 -10.80 33.42
C ALA A 45 3.28 -9.50 33.89
N PRO A 46 3.96 -9.49 35.06
CA PRO A 46 3.96 -10.55 36.06
C PRO A 46 2.54 -10.77 36.64
N PRO A 47 2.26 -11.93 37.27
CA PRO A 47 0.94 -12.25 37.82
C PRO A 47 0.65 -11.50 39.14
N LEU A 48 1.19 -10.29 39.29
CA LEU A 48 0.98 -9.37 40.41
C LEU A 48 1.21 -7.93 39.95
N ALA A 49 0.57 -6.98 40.63
CA ALA A 49 0.89 -5.58 40.48
C ALA A 49 2.19 -5.26 41.24
N LEU A 50 3.13 -4.58 40.57
CA LEU A 50 4.33 -4.00 41.18
C LEU A 50 4.14 -2.48 41.27
N ALA A 51 4.71 -1.84 42.30
CA ALA A 51 4.41 -0.44 42.61
C ALA A 51 5.00 0.56 41.59
N ASP A 52 6.10 0.20 40.95
CA ASP A 52 6.92 1.05 40.10
C ASP A 52 7.17 0.46 38.71
N GLN A 53 6.50 -0.65 38.37
CA GLN A 53 6.71 -1.37 37.13
C GLN A 53 5.39 -1.61 36.39
N PRO A 54 5.37 -1.49 35.05
CA PRO A 54 4.21 -1.84 34.28
C PRO A 54 3.94 -3.34 34.35
N VAL A 55 2.69 -3.72 34.07
CA VAL A 55 2.31 -5.09 33.75
C VAL A 55 2.07 -5.20 32.26
N THR A 56 2.15 -6.41 31.76
CA THR A 56 1.77 -6.75 30.39
C THR A 56 0.46 -7.53 30.40
N LEU A 57 -0.34 -7.34 29.36
CA LEU A 57 -1.50 -8.18 29.05
C LEU A 57 -1.31 -8.74 27.65
N ASP A 58 -1.22 -10.06 27.54
CA ASP A 58 -1.24 -10.79 26.28
C ASP A 58 -2.66 -11.32 26.04
N VAL A 59 -3.24 -10.99 24.89
CA VAL A 59 -4.56 -11.45 24.47
C VAL A 59 -4.41 -12.22 23.17
N ARG A 60 -4.91 -13.46 23.14
CA ARG A 60 -4.85 -14.31 21.94
C ARG A 60 -6.22 -14.50 21.34
N TRP A 61 -6.32 -14.24 20.04
CA TRP A 61 -7.47 -14.54 19.21
C TRP A 61 -7.10 -15.55 18.13
N THR A 62 -8.12 -16.16 17.54
CA THR A 62 -7.96 -16.98 16.34
C THR A 62 -8.91 -16.52 15.24
N LEU A 63 -8.43 -16.62 14.01
CA LEU A 63 -9.20 -16.51 12.79
C LEU A 63 -9.15 -17.85 12.06
N ALA A 64 -10.23 -18.17 11.33
CA ALA A 64 -10.34 -19.44 10.64
C ALA A 64 -9.26 -19.60 9.56
N ASP A 65 -8.99 -18.54 8.81
CA ASP A 65 -8.02 -18.50 7.71
C ASP A 65 -7.75 -17.07 7.21
N VAL A 66 -6.96 -16.97 6.13
CA VAL A 66 -6.62 -15.69 5.50
C VAL A 66 -7.82 -14.96 4.89
N GLY A 67 -8.87 -15.68 4.47
CA GLY A 67 -10.11 -15.08 4.00
C GLY A 67 -10.88 -14.41 5.15
N ALA A 68 -10.93 -15.08 6.30
CA ALA A 68 -11.48 -14.52 7.54
C ALA A 68 -10.66 -13.30 8.01
N PHE A 69 -9.32 -13.34 7.88
CA PHE A 69 -8.47 -12.17 8.14
C PHE A 69 -8.88 -10.98 7.27
N TRP A 70 -8.95 -11.15 5.95
CA TRP A 70 -9.31 -10.04 5.06
C TRP A 70 -10.74 -9.54 5.29
N THR A 71 -11.66 -10.43 5.68
CA THR A 71 -13.03 -10.05 6.05
C THR A 71 -13.04 -9.17 7.32
N ALA A 72 -12.26 -9.53 8.33
CA ALA A 72 -12.13 -8.75 9.55
C ALA A 72 -11.43 -7.40 9.29
N ARG A 73 -10.34 -7.42 8.52
CA ARG A 73 -9.53 -6.27 8.14
C ARG A 73 -10.30 -5.25 7.30
N ALA A 74 -11.16 -5.75 6.41
CA ALA A 74 -12.06 -4.91 5.63
C ALA A 74 -13.05 -4.15 6.50
N GLN A 75 -13.31 -4.56 7.74
CA GLN A 75 -14.22 -3.87 8.68
C GLN A 75 -13.49 -3.00 9.71
N SER A 76 -12.15 -2.98 9.71
CA SER A 76 -11.36 -2.19 10.68
C SER A 76 -11.51 -0.67 10.51
N HIS A 77 -12.16 -0.21 9.44
CA HIS A 77 -12.50 1.20 9.23
C HIS A 77 -13.80 1.63 9.93
N ASP A 78 -14.51 0.71 10.60
CA ASP A 78 -15.64 1.05 11.45
C ASP A 78 -15.19 2.05 12.54
N PRO A 79 -15.84 3.22 12.68
CA PRO A 79 -15.51 4.20 13.72
C PRO A 79 -15.47 3.61 15.13
N ALA A 80 -16.26 2.58 15.43
CA ALA A 80 -16.24 1.91 16.72
C ALA A 80 -14.92 1.17 16.99
N VAL A 81 -14.31 0.58 15.96
CA VAL A 81 -12.98 -0.06 16.06
C VAL A 81 -11.92 1.00 16.36
N GLY A 82 -11.93 2.11 15.63
CA GLY A 82 -11.01 3.23 15.88
C GLY A 82 -11.17 3.82 17.29
N ALA A 83 -12.41 4.02 17.75
CA ALA A 83 -12.69 4.53 19.09
C ALA A 83 -12.19 3.59 20.19
N PHE A 84 -12.33 2.27 20.01
CA PHE A 84 -11.78 1.28 20.94
C PHE A 84 -10.25 1.40 21.04
N TRP A 85 -9.54 1.38 19.91
CA TRP A 85 -8.08 1.44 19.94
C TRP A 85 -7.56 2.77 20.47
N ALA A 86 -8.24 3.88 20.19
CA ALA A 86 -7.93 5.17 20.80
C ALA A 86 -8.11 5.17 22.34
N ALA A 87 -9.14 4.50 22.85
CA ALA A 87 -9.33 4.33 24.30
C ALA A 87 -8.25 3.46 24.94
N VAL A 88 -7.78 2.42 24.23
CA VAL A 88 -6.63 1.62 24.65
C VAL A 88 -5.35 2.46 24.66
N ASP A 89 -5.08 3.19 23.58
CA ASP A 89 -3.89 4.05 23.43
C ASP A 89 -3.81 5.14 24.50
N ALA A 90 -4.95 5.57 25.05
CA ALA A 90 -4.99 6.54 26.15
C ALA A 90 -4.51 5.98 27.50
N ILE A 91 -4.41 4.65 27.66
CA ILE A 91 -4.10 4.01 28.95
C ILE A 91 -2.87 3.11 28.92
N VAL A 92 -2.50 2.59 27.75
CA VAL A 92 -1.30 1.77 27.58
C VAL A 92 -0.09 2.63 27.23
N THR A 93 1.10 2.20 27.63
CA THR A 93 2.36 2.84 27.20
C THR A 93 2.85 2.30 25.86
N ALA A 94 2.49 1.07 25.54
CA ALA A 94 2.76 0.45 24.25
C ALA A 94 1.73 -0.64 23.96
N ARG A 95 1.46 -0.88 22.67
CA ARG A 95 0.75 -2.06 22.21
C ARG A 95 1.32 -2.57 20.89
N GLU A 96 1.15 -3.85 20.63
CA GLU A 96 1.55 -4.50 19.39
C GLU A 96 0.57 -5.62 19.06
N ARG A 97 0.14 -5.71 17.80
CA ARG A 97 -0.56 -6.88 17.27
C ARG A 97 0.35 -7.65 16.33
N THR A 98 0.52 -8.93 16.61
CA THR A 98 1.28 -9.87 15.76
C THR A 98 0.40 -11.01 15.31
N TYR A 99 0.81 -11.65 14.22
CA TYR A 99 0.11 -12.80 13.65
C TYR A 99 1.01 -14.02 13.63
N GLY A 100 0.42 -15.17 13.90
CA GLY A 100 1.10 -16.46 13.92
C GLY A 100 0.33 -17.50 13.13
N MET A 101 1.06 -18.50 12.67
CA MET A 101 0.52 -19.72 12.08
C MET A 101 1.21 -20.93 12.71
N ALA A 102 0.67 -22.12 12.48
CA ALA A 102 1.34 -23.34 12.91
C ALA A 102 2.74 -23.45 12.25
N PRO A 103 3.79 -23.89 12.97
CA PRO A 103 5.15 -23.94 12.44
C PRO A 103 5.29 -24.66 11.10
N GLU A 104 4.50 -25.72 10.88
CA GLU A 104 4.47 -26.52 9.67
C GLU A 104 3.81 -25.83 8.46
N THR A 105 3.10 -24.71 8.67
CA THR A 105 2.46 -23.92 7.60
C THR A 105 3.20 -22.63 7.29
N VAL A 106 4.32 -22.35 7.97
CA VAL A 106 5.17 -21.19 7.70
C VAL A 106 5.81 -21.32 6.32
N PRO A 107 5.72 -20.29 5.45
CA PRO A 107 6.38 -20.29 4.14
C PRO A 107 7.91 -20.46 4.24
N PRO A 108 8.57 -20.87 3.15
CA PRO A 108 10.03 -20.96 3.14
C PRO A 108 10.70 -19.61 3.40
N SER A 109 12.00 -19.67 3.73
CA SER A 109 12.85 -18.49 3.87
C SER A 109 12.84 -17.62 2.61
N PRO A 110 13.03 -16.28 2.75
CA PRO A 110 13.09 -15.38 1.60
C PRO A 110 14.19 -15.79 0.63
N GLU A 111 13.94 -15.55 -0.65
CA GLU A 111 14.96 -15.62 -1.68
C GLU A 111 15.97 -14.46 -1.53
N ASP A 112 17.22 -14.72 -1.87
CA ASP A 112 18.22 -13.68 -2.05
C ASP A 112 17.96 -12.90 -3.36
N LEU A 113 17.56 -11.64 -3.22
CA LEU A 113 17.26 -10.75 -4.34
C LEU A 113 18.50 -10.13 -4.99
N GLY A 114 19.72 -10.45 -4.53
CA GLY A 114 20.95 -9.83 -5.04
C GLY A 114 21.11 -9.94 -6.56
N ALA A 115 20.70 -11.06 -7.16
CA ALA A 115 20.73 -11.27 -8.61
C ALA A 115 19.66 -10.47 -9.38
N HIS A 116 18.60 -10.01 -8.69
CA HIS A 116 17.47 -9.28 -9.27
C HIS A 116 17.54 -7.78 -8.98
N ALA A 117 18.57 -7.30 -8.26
CA ALA A 117 18.70 -5.89 -7.92
C ALA A 117 18.84 -5.03 -9.18
N ALA A 118 18.08 -3.94 -9.25
CA ALA A 118 18.12 -2.99 -10.34
C ALA A 118 18.39 -1.57 -9.82
N THR A 119 19.15 -0.80 -10.59
CA THR A 119 19.32 0.65 -10.37
C THR A 119 18.70 1.37 -11.56
N PRO A 120 17.41 1.71 -11.50
CA PRO A 120 16.72 2.44 -12.56
C PRO A 120 17.48 3.71 -12.91
N ALA A 121 17.85 3.87 -14.18
CA ALA A 121 18.66 5.00 -14.64
C ALA A 121 17.79 6.15 -15.14
N VAL A 122 16.55 5.84 -15.55
CA VAL A 122 15.64 6.82 -16.16
C VAL A 122 14.77 7.51 -15.11
N TRP A 123 14.42 8.76 -15.41
CA TRP A 123 13.41 9.49 -14.66
C TRP A 123 12.02 9.05 -15.09
N ARG A 124 11.15 8.82 -14.10
CA ARG A 124 9.77 8.44 -14.35
C ARG A 124 8.81 9.40 -13.69
N GLU A 125 7.70 9.60 -14.38
CA GLU A 125 6.52 10.28 -13.87
C GLU A 125 5.33 9.34 -14.03
N THR A 126 4.44 9.36 -13.05
CA THR A 126 3.21 8.58 -13.09
C THR A 126 2.05 9.47 -12.67
N ALA A 127 0.90 9.25 -13.28
CA ALA A 127 -0.31 9.94 -12.91
C ALA A 127 -1.53 9.03 -12.82
N GLN A 128 -2.33 9.27 -11.79
CA GLN A 128 -3.68 8.73 -11.67
C GLN A 128 -4.66 9.82 -12.13
N LEU A 129 -5.41 9.53 -13.19
CA LEU A 129 -6.33 10.48 -13.82
C LEU A 129 -7.77 10.10 -13.48
N TYR A 130 -8.50 11.03 -12.87
CA TYR A 130 -9.86 10.81 -12.40
C TYR A 130 -10.83 11.60 -13.28
N LEU A 131 -11.64 10.91 -14.07
CA LEU A 131 -12.71 11.54 -14.85
C LEU A 131 -13.91 11.91 -13.95
N PRO A 132 -14.78 12.82 -14.39
CA PRO A 132 -16.02 13.16 -13.69
C PRO A 132 -16.90 11.94 -13.39
N PRO A 133 -17.71 11.99 -12.32
CA PRO A 133 -18.67 10.93 -12.01
C PRO A 133 -19.58 10.61 -13.21
N GLY A 134 -19.71 9.31 -13.52
CA GLY A 134 -20.53 8.84 -14.63
C GLY A 134 -19.82 8.76 -15.98
N ALA A 135 -18.53 9.12 -16.06
CA ALA A 135 -17.72 8.85 -17.24
C ALA A 135 -17.66 7.34 -17.54
N GLY A 136 -17.86 6.99 -18.81
CA GLY A 136 -17.81 5.62 -19.30
C GLY A 136 -16.65 5.38 -20.25
N GLU A 137 -16.71 4.27 -20.98
CA GLU A 137 -15.71 3.89 -21.98
C GLU A 137 -15.46 4.97 -23.05
N PRO A 138 -16.47 5.71 -23.57
CA PRO A 138 -16.22 6.74 -24.58
C PRO A 138 -15.38 7.91 -24.07
N GLU A 139 -15.63 8.39 -22.84
CA GLU A 139 -14.87 9.48 -22.23
C GLU A 139 -13.44 9.04 -21.93
N VAL A 140 -13.25 7.81 -21.45
CA VAL A 140 -11.92 7.22 -21.26
C VAL A 140 -11.18 7.11 -22.59
N ALA A 141 -11.84 6.63 -23.64
CA ALA A 141 -11.24 6.52 -24.98
C ALA A 141 -10.84 7.89 -25.55
N ALA A 142 -11.65 8.93 -25.33
CA ALA A 142 -11.34 10.30 -25.75
C ALA A 142 -10.11 10.85 -25.04
N LEU A 143 -9.99 10.63 -23.72
CA LEU A 143 -8.78 10.99 -22.96
C LEU A 143 -7.55 10.24 -23.50
N LEU A 144 -7.64 8.92 -23.70
CA LEU A 144 -6.53 8.12 -24.21
C LEU A 144 -6.08 8.60 -25.60
N ALA A 145 -7.00 9.00 -26.46
CA ALA A 145 -6.68 9.56 -27.78
C ALA A 145 -5.91 10.89 -27.68
N ASP A 146 -6.27 11.77 -26.74
CA ASP A 146 -5.53 13.01 -26.49
C ASP A 146 -4.13 12.70 -25.90
N LEU A 147 -4.03 11.74 -24.96
CA LEU A 147 -2.76 11.35 -24.33
C LEU A 147 -1.79 10.64 -25.28
N ALA A 148 -2.28 9.98 -26.34
CA ALA A 148 -1.42 9.33 -27.33
C ALA A 148 -0.42 10.29 -28.00
N ARG A 149 -0.78 11.57 -28.09
CA ARG A 149 0.09 12.65 -28.62
C ARG A 149 1.34 12.86 -27.76
N ALA A 150 1.34 12.42 -26.51
CA ALA A 150 2.47 12.58 -25.61
C ALA A 150 3.71 11.78 -26.03
N ALA A 151 3.58 10.84 -26.97
CA ALA A 151 4.74 10.19 -27.60
C ALA A 151 5.64 11.19 -28.36
N ASP A 152 5.12 12.36 -28.75
CA ASP A 152 5.87 13.41 -29.43
C ASP A 152 6.45 14.47 -28.47
N LEU A 153 6.32 14.27 -27.14
CA LEU A 153 6.92 15.18 -26.16
C LEU A 153 8.45 15.22 -26.30
N PRO A 154 9.09 16.41 -26.21
CA PRO A 154 10.53 16.51 -26.35
C PRO A 154 11.29 15.63 -25.35
N GLY A 155 12.05 14.66 -25.87
CA GLY A 155 12.90 13.79 -25.06
C GLY A 155 12.16 12.72 -24.25
N VAL A 156 10.86 12.52 -24.48
CA VAL A 156 10.14 11.36 -23.92
C VAL A 156 10.67 10.08 -24.57
N GLU A 157 10.97 9.07 -23.78
CA GLU A 157 11.36 7.75 -24.28
C GLU A 157 10.15 6.83 -24.40
N GLN A 158 9.17 7.01 -23.52
CA GLN A 158 7.96 6.21 -23.47
C GLN A 158 6.82 6.98 -22.82
N SER A 159 5.62 6.85 -23.38
CA SER A 159 4.37 7.32 -22.79
C SER A 159 3.35 6.19 -22.82
N VAL A 160 2.88 5.76 -21.66
CA VAL A 160 1.94 4.63 -21.52
C VAL A 160 0.72 5.11 -20.75
N ALA A 161 -0.42 5.21 -21.43
CA ALA A 161 -1.70 5.49 -20.79
C ALA A 161 -2.56 4.23 -20.86
N SER A 162 -2.89 3.67 -19.70
CA SER A 162 -3.69 2.45 -19.60
C SER A 162 -4.92 2.67 -18.73
N PRO A 163 -6.12 2.28 -19.18
CA PRO A 163 -7.30 2.27 -18.32
C PRO A 163 -7.10 1.26 -17.19
N ASN A 164 -7.39 1.67 -15.96
CA ASN A 164 -7.37 0.77 -14.81
C ASN A 164 -8.54 -0.22 -14.90
N PHE A 165 -8.31 -1.47 -14.49
CA PHE A 165 -9.36 -2.49 -14.57
C PHE A 165 -10.58 -2.16 -13.71
N VAL A 166 -10.35 -1.52 -12.55
CA VAL A 166 -11.41 -1.09 -11.65
C VAL A 166 -11.03 0.28 -11.05
N PRO A 167 -11.86 1.32 -11.15
CA PRO A 167 -11.68 2.58 -10.43
C PRO A 167 -12.16 2.44 -8.98
N ALA A 168 -11.57 1.51 -8.22
CA ALA A 168 -11.86 1.25 -6.82
C ALA A 168 -10.60 1.50 -5.95
N TYR A 169 -10.77 1.56 -4.63
CA TYR A 169 -9.66 1.71 -3.68
C TYR A 169 -8.75 2.91 -4.02
N GLY A 170 -9.37 4.04 -4.38
CA GLY A 170 -8.68 5.29 -4.72
C GLY A 170 -7.99 5.30 -6.08
N ALA A 171 -8.14 4.27 -6.93
CA ALA A 171 -7.59 4.28 -8.28
C ALA A 171 -8.28 5.31 -9.19
N GLY A 172 -7.49 5.94 -10.07
CA GLY A 172 -8.03 6.72 -11.19
C GLY A 172 -8.72 5.83 -12.22
N HIS A 173 -9.31 6.45 -13.24
CA HIS A 173 -9.80 5.70 -14.41
C HIS A 173 -8.64 5.29 -15.33
N VAL A 174 -7.59 6.11 -15.39
CA VAL A 174 -6.40 5.88 -16.22
C VAL A 174 -5.15 6.06 -15.36
N THR A 175 -4.22 5.12 -15.49
CA THR A 175 -2.82 5.30 -15.08
C THR A 175 -2.02 5.78 -16.29
N TRP A 176 -1.30 6.88 -16.15
CA TRP A 176 -0.46 7.44 -17.22
C TRP A 176 0.99 7.54 -16.75
N ASP A 177 1.89 6.81 -17.42
CA ASP A 177 3.31 6.79 -17.13
C ASP A 177 4.11 7.47 -18.25
N LEU A 178 5.09 8.28 -17.84
CA LEU A 178 6.04 8.93 -18.73
C LEU A 178 7.45 8.56 -18.30
N VAL A 179 8.29 8.24 -19.29
CA VAL A 179 9.69 7.86 -19.11
C VAL A 179 10.57 8.88 -19.84
N TYR A 180 11.56 9.40 -19.14
CA TYR A 180 12.53 10.37 -19.64
C TYR A 180 13.94 9.94 -19.24
N PRO A 181 14.98 10.31 -19.99
CA PRO A 181 16.36 10.00 -19.61
C PRO A 181 16.73 10.61 -18.26
N ASP A 182 16.20 11.80 -17.94
CA ASP A 182 16.42 12.48 -16.67
C ASP A 182 15.30 13.47 -16.33
N ARG A 183 15.34 13.98 -15.09
CA ARG A 183 14.37 14.95 -14.56
C ARG A 183 14.39 16.29 -15.31
N ALA A 184 15.54 16.70 -15.85
CA ALA A 184 15.67 17.98 -16.55
C ALA A 184 14.96 17.92 -17.91
N THR A 185 15.08 16.80 -18.62
CA THR A 185 14.39 16.52 -19.88
C THR A 185 12.88 16.53 -19.68
N ALA A 186 12.37 15.86 -18.63
CA ALA A 186 10.95 15.92 -18.27
C ALA A 186 10.45 17.35 -18.01
N ALA A 187 11.25 18.15 -17.29
CA ALA A 187 10.91 19.55 -17.02
C ALA A 187 10.92 20.44 -18.27
N VAL A 188 11.73 20.11 -19.30
CA VAL A 188 11.70 20.77 -20.61
C VAL A 188 10.46 20.33 -21.40
N ALA A 189 10.14 19.03 -21.39
CA ALA A 189 8.95 18.48 -22.05
C ALA A 189 7.67 19.17 -21.57
N ARG A 190 7.53 19.38 -20.25
CA ARG A 190 6.38 20.09 -19.65
C ARG A 190 6.31 21.60 -19.93
N LYS A 191 7.31 22.17 -20.59
CA LYS A 191 7.31 23.56 -21.06
C LYS A 191 7.15 23.68 -22.57
N SER A 192 7.04 22.55 -23.27
CA SER A 192 6.83 22.53 -24.72
C SER A 192 5.42 23.00 -25.07
N THR A 193 5.23 23.49 -26.29
CA THR A 193 3.92 23.89 -26.81
C THR A 193 2.94 22.73 -26.81
N LEU A 194 3.40 21.51 -27.15
CA LEU A 194 2.58 20.30 -27.07
C LEU A 194 2.08 20.04 -25.64
N TRP A 195 2.87 20.33 -24.61
CA TRP A 195 2.39 20.21 -23.25
C TRP A 195 1.41 21.33 -22.88
N THR A 196 1.80 22.59 -23.07
CA THR A 196 1.08 23.75 -22.56
C THR A 196 -0.22 24.03 -23.31
N ASP A 197 -0.22 23.82 -24.62
CA ASP A 197 -1.31 24.25 -25.49
C ASP A 197 -2.27 23.09 -25.82
N ASP A 198 -1.82 21.84 -25.63
CA ASP A 198 -2.58 20.64 -25.98
C ASP A 198 -2.84 19.70 -24.79
N LEU A 199 -1.79 19.10 -24.22
CA LEU A 199 -1.96 18.02 -23.23
C LEU A 199 -2.54 18.52 -21.90
N LEU A 200 -2.02 19.63 -21.35
CA LEU A 200 -2.54 20.18 -20.11
C LEU A 200 -4.00 20.65 -20.23
N PRO A 201 -4.39 21.41 -21.29
CA PRO A 201 -5.80 21.72 -21.53
C PRO A 201 -6.68 20.47 -21.73
N ALA A 202 -6.17 19.42 -22.39
CA ALA A 202 -6.91 18.17 -22.53
C ALA A 202 -7.16 17.51 -21.15
N LEU A 203 -6.14 17.44 -20.29
CA LEU A 203 -6.28 16.95 -18.92
C LEU A 203 -7.31 17.76 -18.12
N GLU A 204 -7.33 19.08 -18.25
CA GLU A 204 -8.30 19.96 -17.57
C GLU A 204 -9.73 19.76 -18.09
N ARG A 205 -9.92 19.48 -19.39
CA ARG A 205 -11.24 19.16 -19.95
C ARG A 205 -11.76 17.81 -19.48
N HIS A 206 -10.89 16.80 -19.44
CA HIS A 206 -11.29 15.41 -19.21
C HIS A 206 -11.32 15.02 -17.74
N CYS A 207 -10.43 15.57 -16.90
CA CYS A 207 -10.22 15.09 -15.54
C CYS A 207 -10.86 16.01 -14.50
N ALA A 208 -11.63 15.43 -13.58
CA ALA A 208 -12.10 16.09 -12.37
C ALA A 208 -10.99 16.26 -11.31
N SER A 209 -10.01 15.34 -11.29
CA SER A 209 -8.82 15.42 -10.44
C SER A 209 -7.67 14.61 -11.06
N ARG A 210 -6.44 14.85 -10.62
CA ARG A 210 -5.25 14.12 -11.07
C ARG A 210 -4.16 14.11 -10.01
N SER A 211 -3.65 12.92 -9.71
CA SER A 211 -2.43 12.74 -8.91
C SER A 211 -1.26 12.59 -9.84
N ALA A 212 -0.39 13.60 -9.93
CA ALA A 212 0.74 13.65 -10.86
C ALA A 212 2.07 13.70 -10.09
N LEU A 213 2.88 12.66 -10.24
CA LEU A 213 4.02 12.40 -9.37
C LEU A 213 5.28 12.09 -10.19
N GLY A 214 6.37 12.79 -9.87
CA GLY A 214 7.72 12.37 -10.19
C GLY A 214 8.21 11.31 -9.21
N LEU A 215 9.09 10.42 -9.68
CA LEU A 215 9.48 9.22 -8.94
C LEU A 215 10.97 9.20 -8.59
N ASP A 216 11.28 9.52 -7.33
CA ASP A 216 12.64 9.41 -6.79
C ASP A 216 12.87 8.03 -6.17
N THR A 217 13.67 7.19 -6.83
CA THR A 217 13.79 5.76 -6.49
C THR A 217 14.39 5.54 -5.10
N VAL A 218 13.72 4.73 -4.28
CA VAL A 218 14.24 4.21 -3.01
C VAL A 218 14.90 2.85 -3.22
N GLY A 219 14.26 1.97 -3.99
CA GLY A 219 14.78 0.66 -4.33
C GLY A 219 13.97 0.00 -5.44
N ALA A 220 14.62 -0.88 -6.21
CA ALA A 220 13.99 -1.55 -7.33
C ALA A 220 14.66 -2.90 -7.61
N GLY A 221 13.97 -3.74 -8.36
CA GLY A 221 14.51 -5.00 -8.85
C GLY A 221 13.64 -5.61 -9.92
N ALA A 222 14.23 -6.49 -10.72
CA ALA A 222 13.61 -7.15 -11.85
C ALA A 222 13.99 -8.62 -11.87
N ARG A 223 12.98 -9.50 -11.82
CA ARG A 223 13.13 -10.91 -12.19
C ARG A 223 12.92 -11.12 -13.68
N GLU A 224 12.07 -10.30 -14.29
CA GLU A 224 11.66 -10.46 -15.69
C GLU A 224 11.59 -9.08 -16.37
N PRO A 225 12.75 -8.41 -16.56
CA PRO A 225 12.81 -7.03 -17.07
C PRO A 225 12.21 -6.87 -18.47
N ASP A 226 12.13 -7.96 -19.24
CA ASP A 226 11.58 -7.99 -20.60
C ASP A 226 10.15 -8.55 -20.65
N LEU A 227 9.45 -8.66 -19.50
CA LEU A 227 8.09 -9.15 -19.41
C LEU A 227 7.20 -8.47 -20.46
N ALA A 228 6.54 -9.28 -21.28
CA ALA A 228 5.64 -8.82 -22.34
C ALA A 228 4.22 -9.31 -22.04
N GLY A 229 3.26 -8.38 -22.03
CA GLY A 229 1.94 -8.62 -21.47
C GLY A 229 1.93 -8.55 -19.94
N GLY A 230 0.75 -8.70 -19.36
CA GLY A 230 0.56 -8.82 -17.91
C GLY A 230 -0.16 -7.63 -17.28
N VAL A 231 0.14 -7.37 -16.01
CA VAL A 231 -0.52 -6.34 -15.19
C VAL A 231 0.52 -5.46 -14.53
N LYS A 232 0.38 -4.15 -14.69
CA LYS A 232 1.11 -3.16 -13.88
C LYS A 232 0.21 -2.70 -12.75
N ARG A 233 0.73 -2.74 -11.54
CA ARG A 233 0.13 -2.16 -10.33
C ARG A 233 0.89 -0.91 -9.94
N THR A 234 0.16 0.15 -9.63
CA THR A 234 0.68 1.40 -9.06
C THR A 234 -0.11 1.73 -7.81
N ALA A 235 0.54 1.63 -6.65
CA ALA A 235 -0.05 2.03 -5.38
C ALA A 235 0.57 3.32 -4.85
N LEU A 236 -0.27 4.27 -4.43
CA LEU A 236 0.16 5.52 -3.82
C LEU A 236 -0.14 5.46 -2.33
N PHE A 237 0.89 5.73 -1.53
CA PHE A 237 0.81 5.69 -0.07
C PHE A 237 1.16 7.04 0.53
N ARG A 238 0.51 7.36 1.64
CA ARG A 238 0.76 8.56 2.42
C ARG A 238 1.08 8.17 3.85
N LEU A 239 2.14 8.73 4.40
CA LEU A 239 2.42 8.57 5.83
C LEU A 239 1.45 9.41 6.66
N LEU A 240 1.04 8.88 7.81
CA LEU A 240 0.25 9.63 8.78
C LEU A 240 1.05 10.83 9.33
N PRO A 241 0.38 11.91 9.76
CA PRO A 241 1.05 13.03 10.40
C PRO A 241 1.87 12.58 11.62
N GLY A 242 3.09 13.08 11.75
CA GLY A 242 3.96 12.81 12.90
C GLY A 242 4.76 11.51 12.83
N VAL A 243 4.63 10.71 11.77
CA VAL A 243 5.50 9.56 11.52
C VAL A 243 6.95 10.03 11.34
N ASP A 244 7.85 9.46 12.13
CA ASP A 244 9.27 9.81 12.08
C ASP A 244 10.01 9.13 10.90
N ALA A 245 11.26 9.57 10.68
CA ALA A 245 12.07 9.04 9.59
C ALA A 245 12.40 7.54 9.76
N ALA A 246 12.54 7.05 11.00
CA ALA A 246 12.90 5.66 11.26
C ALA A 246 11.74 4.71 10.91
N ALA A 247 10.51 5.10 11.23
CA ALA A 247 9.29 4.40 10.85
C ALA A 247 9.07 4.46 9.32
N ALA A 248 9.30 5.61 8.69
CA ALA A 248 9.23 5.74 7.23
C ALA A 248 10.24 4.83 6.50
N GLU A 249 11.47 4.76 7.00
CA GLU A 249 12.49 3.85 6.47
C GLU A 249 12.15 2.38 6.73
N ALA A 250 11.57 2.05 7.89
CA ALA A 250 11.11 0.70 8.19
C ALA A 250 10.00 0.25 7.23
N PHE A 251 9.00 1.11 7.01
CA PHE A 251 7.96 0.88 6.01
C PHE A 251 8.55 0.62 4.62
N ALA A 252 9.49 1.46 4.18
CA ALA A 252 10.12 1.30 2.88
C ALA A 252 10.90 -0.02 2.77
N ARG A 253 11.66 -0.40 3.81
CA ARG A 253 12.37 -1.69 3.87
C ARG A 253 11.43 -2.88 3.81
N ASP A 254 10.35 -2.88 4.59
CA ASP A 254 9.39 -3.98 4.64
C ASP A 254 8.64 -4.15 3.32
N THR A 255 8.31 -3.04 2.66
CA THR A 255 7.69 -3.01 1.34
C THR A 255 8.65 -3.56 0.28
N LEU A 256 9.92 -3.16 0.31
CA LEU A 256 10.95 -3.67 -0.62
C LEU A 256 11.35 -5.12 -0.37
N ALA A 257 11.04 -5.69 0.80
CA ALA A 257 11.28 -7.10 1.08
C ALA A 257 10.22 -8.03 0.44
N MET A 258 9.03 -7.51 0.08
CA MET A 258 7.93 -8.32 -0.47
C MET A 258 8.34 -9.26 -1.61
N PRO A 259 9.11 -8.81 -2.64
CA PRO A 259 9.44 -9.65 -3.78
C PRO A 259 10.29 -10.86 -3.40
N ALA A 260 11.04 -10.82 -2.30
CA ALA A 260 11.84 -11.96 -1.80
C ALA A 260 10.96 -13.13 -1.34
N HIS A 261 9.71 -12.83 -1.00
CA HIS A 261 8.74 -13.79 -0.49
C HIS A 261 7.65 -14.11 -1.53
N ILE A 262 7.23 -13.11 -2.31
CA ILE A 262 6.12 -13.20 -3.25
C ILE A 262 6.68 -13.24 -4.66
N GLY A 263 7.00 -14.44 -5.14
CA GLY A 263 7.59 -14.65 -6.48
C GLY A 263 6.69 -14.23 -7.64
N ALA A 264 5.39 -14.00 -7.40
CA ALA A 264 4.47 -13.44 -8.39
C ALA A 264 4.82 -12.00 -8.78
N ILE A 265 5.47 -11.24 -7.88
CA ILE A 265 6.01 -9.91 -8.19
C ILE A 265 7.23 -10.07 -9.09
N ARG A 266 7.06 -9.77 -10.39
CA ARG A 266 8.12 -9.97 -11.39
C ARG A 266 9.11 -8.84 -11.39
N ASN A 267 8.63 -7.60 -11.47
CA ASN A 267 9.46 -6.41 -11.37
C ASN A 267 8.84 -5.46 -10.34
N TRP A 268 9.67 -4.65 -9.69
CA TRP A 268 9.21 -3.74 -8.65
C TRP A 268 10.06 -2.48 -8.56
N ARG A 269 9.43 -1.40 -8.12
CA ARG A 269 10.09 -0.13 -7.82
C ARG A 269 9.33 0.62 -6.72
N LEU A 270 10.01 0.92 -5.62
CA LEU A 270 9.54 1.85 -4.60
C LEU A 270 10.20 3.18 -4.84
N SER A 271 9.40 4.24 -4.91
CA SER A 271 9.88 5.61 -5.08
C SER A 271 9.26 6.53 -4.04
N ARG A 272 10.00 7.55 -3.62
CA ARG A 272 9.42 8.72 -2.96
C ARG A 272 8.64 9.51 -4.01
N ALA A 273 7.41 9.87 -3.65
CA ALA A 273 6.53 10.65 -4.51
C ALA A 273 6.95 12.13 -4.47
N VAL A 274 7.18 12.72 -5.64
CA VAL A 274 7.45 14.15 -5.80
C VAL A 274 6.27 14.78 -6.54
N PRO A 275 5.39 15.56 -5.87
CA PRO A 275 4.29 16.24 -6.55
C PRO A 275 4.80 17.10 -7.71
N LEU A 276 4.17 16.96 -8.87
CA LEU A 276 4.46 17.76 -10.06
C LEU A 276 3.64 19.06 -10.05
N ASP A 277 4.07 20.03 -10.84
CA ASP A 277 3.43 21.34 -10.99
C ASP A 277 2.02 21.29 -11.56
N TRP A 278 1.68 20.20 -12.26
CA TRP A 278 0.36 19.94 -12.79
C TRP A 278 -0.46 18.96 -11.94
N ASP A 279 0.00 18.57 -10.75
CA ASP A 279 -0.85 17.86 -9.79
C ASP A 279 -2.09 18.72 -9.45
N ALA A 280 -3.25 18.07 -9.34
CA ALA A 280 -4.47 18.72 -8.87
C ALA A 280 -5.26 17.74 -7.98
N THR A 281 -4.55 17.03 -7.11
CA THR A 281 -5.18 16.17 -6.10
C THR A 281 -5.58 17.02 -4.90
N ALA A 282 -6.78 16.80 -4.39
CA ALA A 282 -7.18 17.39 -3.12
C ALA A 282 -6.58 16.58 -1.96
N GLY A 283 -6.12 17.29 -0.92
CA GLY A 283 -5.64 16.68 0.32
C GLY A 283 -4.12 16.67 0.47
N GLU A 284 -3.65 15.90 1.43
CA GLU A 284 -2.22 15.79 1.76
C GLU A 284 -1.43 15.10 0.63
N PRO A 285 -0.16 15.46 0.41
CA PRO A 285 0.64 14.89 -0.66
C PRO A 285 0.88 13.39 -0.45
N TRP A 286 1.04 12.66 -1.55
CA TRP A 286 1.52 11.28 -1.52
C TRP A 286 2.98 11.24 -1.05
N THR A 287 3.36 10.20 -0.30
CA THR A 287 4.72 10.02 0.20
C THR A 287 5.50 8.98 -0.60
N PHE A 288 4.86 7.86 -0.95
CA PHE A 288 5.47 6.77 -1.69
C PHE A 288 4.62 6.34 -2.88
N VAL A 289 5.29 5.89 -3.92
CA VAL A 289 4.71 5.15 -5.04
C VAL A 289 5.34 3.77 -5.06
N TRP A 290 4.53 2.73 -4.89
CA TRP A 290 4.94 1.33 -4.97
C TRP A 290 4.41 0.69 -6.24
N GLU A 291 5.31 0.44 -7.18
CA GLU A 291 4.99 -0.12 -8.48
C GLU A 291 5.46 -1.55 -8.59
N GLN A 292 4.63 -2.38 -9.19
CA GLN A 292 4.90 -3.80 -9.42
C GLN A 292 4.39 -4.20 -10.81
N GLU A 293 5.06 -5.15 -11.43
CA GLU A 293 4.60 -5.80 -12.65
C GLU A 293 4.44 -7.30 -12.39
N TYR A 294 3.33 -7.84 -12.90
CA TYR A 294 2.90 -9.23 -12.74
C TYR A 294 2.67 -9.86 -14.11
N ALA A 295 2.92 -11.16 -14.23
CA ALA A 295 2.66 -11.91 -15.46
C ALA A 295 1.16 -11.97 -15.81
N ASP A 296 0.29 -11.97 -14.79
CA ASP A 296 -1.16 -12.00 -14.90
C ASP A 296 -1.82 -11.35 -13.67
N LEU A 297 -3.15 -11.25 -13.69
CA LEU A 297 -3.92 -10.65 -12.60
C LEU A 297 -3.96 -11.54 -11.34
N ASP A 298 -3.92 -12.87 -11.51
CA ASP A 298 -4.00 -13.82 -10.39
C ASP A 298 -2.78 -13.68 -9.46
N GLY A 299 -1.60 -13.39 -10.00
CA GLY A 299 -0.41 -13.07 -9.22
C GLY A 299 -0.62 -11.89 -8.24
N LEU A 300 -1.48 -10.94 -8.59
CA LEU A 300 -1.82 -9.79 -7.75
C LEU A 300 -3.03 -10.06 -6.84
N VAL A 301 -4.12 -10.63 -7.36
CA VAL A 301 -5.38 -10.73 -6.61
C VAL A 301 -5.47 -12.00 -5.77
N VAL A 302 -4.60 -12.99 -6.02
CA VAL A 302 -4.52 -14.25 -5.28
C VAL A 302 -3.19 -14.37 -4.55
N ASP A 303 -2.09 -14.61 -5.27
CA ASP A 303 -0.80 -15.00 -4.66
C ASP A 303 -0.28 -13.93 -3.70
N TYR A 304 -0.30 -12.67 -4.13
CA TYR A 304 0.05 -11.52 -3.32
C TYR A 304 -0.88 -11.37 -2.10
N MET A 305 -2.18 -11.59 -2.26
CA MET A 305 -3.17 -11.40 -1.18
C MET A 305 -3.07 -12.47 -0.09
N VAL A 306 -2.71 -13.71 -0.43
CA VAL A 306 -2.67 -14.81 0.53
C VAL A 306 -1.32 -14.98 1.24
N HIS A 307 -0.26 -14.33 0.75
CA HIS A 307 1.08 -14.51 1.31
C HIS A 307 1.25 -13.81 2.68
N PRO A 308 1.73 -14.47 3.74
CA PRO A 308 1.90 -13.89 5.08
C PRO A 308 2.75 -12.62 5.14
N HIS A 309 3.78 -12.51 4.30
CA HIS A 309 4.54 -11.25 4.21
C HIS A 309 3.65 -10.06 3.84
N HIS A 310 2.60 -10.24 3.02
CA HIS A 310 1.67 -9.18 2.72
C HIS A 310 0.71 -8.93 3.89
N TRP A 311 -0.09 -9.93 4.26
CA TRP A 311 -1.19 -9.73 5.21
C TRP A 311 -0.77 -9.63 6.68
N ALA A 312 0.32 -10.32 7.10
CA ALA A 312 0.80 -10.27 8.49
C ALA A 312 1.88 -9.22 8.70
N HIS A 313 2.77 -9.05 7.71
CA HIS A 313 3.94 -8.17 7.85
C HIS A 313 3.64 -6.77 7.28
N VAL A 314 3.33 -6.63 6.00
CA VAL A 314 3.19 -5.31 5.38
C VAL A 314 1.88 -4.61 5.76
N ASP A 315 0.75 -5.32 5.83
CA ASP A 315 -0.56 -4.70 6.11
C ASP A 315 -0.64 -4.01 7.48
N ARG A 316 0.21 -4.41 8.45
CA ARG A 316 0.28 -3.76 9.78
C ARG A 316 0.50 -2.25 9.67
N TRP A 317 1.23 -1.79 8.66
CA TRP A 317 1.53 -0.37 8.48
C TRP A 317 0.27 0.45 8.17
N PHE A 318 -0.81 -0.19 7.70
CA PHE A 318 -2.08 0.40 7.33
C PHE A 318 -3.18 0.14 8.38
N ASP A 319 -2.97 -0.82 9.27
CA ASP A 319 -3.98 -1.29 10.22
C ASP A 319 -3.88 -0.54 11.55
N VAL A 320 -4.95 0.17 11.92
CA VAL A 320 -5.06 0.87 13.21
C VAL A 320 -4.93 -0.08 14.40
N GLU A 321 -5.30 -1.35 14.22
CA GLU A 321 -5.25 -2.36 15.27
C GLU A 321 -3.81 -2.87 15.52
N SER A 322 -2.87 -2.59 14.61
CA SER A 322 -1.48 -3.10 14.67
C SER A 322 -0.64 -2.57 15.83
N GLY A 323 -0.91 -1.34 16.28
CA GLY A 323 -0.01 -0.58 17.16
C GLY A 323 1.19 0.04 16.45
N ALA A 324 1.36 -0.22 15.15
CA ALA A 324 2.47 0.25 14.32
C ALA A 324 1.98 1.02 13.07
N GLN A 325 0.71 1.42 13.03
CA GLN A 325 0.15 2.12 11.87
C GLN A 325 0.96 3.38 11.57
N ALA A 326 1.45 3.48 10.34
CA ALA A 326 2.21 4.62 9.85
C ALA A 326 1.67 5.15 8.52
N VAL A 327 0.82 4.39 7.84
CA VAL A 327 0.29 4.71 6.51
C VAL A 327 -1.20 4.98 6.62
N ASP A 328 -1.63 6.07 5.99
CA ASP A 328 -3.03 6.44 5.83
C ASP A 328 -3.78 5.35 5.03
N PRO A 329 -4.90 4.81 5.54
CA PRO A 329 -5.68 3.80 4.82
C PRO A 329 -6.32 4.34 3.54
N ALA A 330 -6.45 5.66 3.37
CA ALA A 330 -6.88 6.30 2.13
C ALA A 330 -5.74 6.28 1.09
N LEU A 331 -5.47 5.09 0.57
CA LEU A 331 -4.48 4.83 -0.48
C LEU A 331 -5.11 4.87 -1.88
N CYS A 332 -4.26 4.97 -2.90
CA CYS A 332 -4.63 4.63 -4.27
C CYS A 332 -4.06 3.25 -4.59
N HIS A 333 -4.88 2.34 -5.10
CA HIS A 333 -4.45 1.02 -5.56
C HIS A 333 -4.93 0.80 -7.00
N ALA A 334 -4.14 1.29 -7.95
CA ALA A 334 -4.43 1.17 -9.37
C ALA A 334 -3.72 -0.04 -9.98
N PHE A 335 -4.38 -0.71 -10.92
CA PHE A 335 -3.77 -1.75 -11.73
C PHE A 335 -4.44 -1.81 -13.11
N ALA A 336 -3.60 -1.96 -14.13
CA ALA A 336 -3.98 -1.88 -15.53
C ALA A 336 -3.19 -2.90 -16.36
N ALA A 337 -3.66 -3.14 -17.59
CA ALA A 337 -2.93 -3.96 -18.54
C ALA A 337 -1.54 -3.38 -18.84
N LEU A 338 -0.55 -4.27 -18.91
CA LEU A 338 0.83 -3.98 -19.27
C LEU A 338 1.13 -4.57 -20.63
N GLU A 339 1.66 -3.78 -21.56
CA GLU A 339 2.13 -4.29 -22.85
C GLU A 339 3.57 -4.83 -22.75
N ARG A 340 4.46 -4.08 -22.09
CA ARG A 340 5.85 -4.43 -21.87
C ARG A 340 6.34 -3.79 -20.58
N ALA A 341 7.15 -4.51 -19.81
CA ALA A 341 7.79 -4.02 -18.61
C ALA A 341 8.64 -2.77 -18.85
N PHE A 342 8.59 -1.83 -17.91
CA PHE A 342 9.36 -0.59 -17.99
C PHE A 342 9.75 0.02 -16.64
N ILE A 343 9.20 -0.44 -15.51
CA ILE A 343 9.38 0.28 -14.24
C ILE A 343 10.83 0.25 -13.71
N THR A 344 11.66 -0.70 -14.16
CA THR A 344 13.05 -0.91 -13.73
C THR A 344 14.12 -0.40 -14.70
N ARG A 345 13.70 0.30 -15.76
CA ARG A 345 14.63 0.88 -16.76
C ARG A 345 15.53 1.96 -16.18
#